data_AF-A0A1B0BMB3-F1
#
_entry.id   AF-A0A1B0BMB3-F1
#
_cell.length_a   1.000
_cell.length_b   1.000
_cell.length_c   1.000
_cell.angle_alpha   90.00
_cell.angle_beta   90.00
_cell.angle_gamma   90.00
#
_symmetry.space_group_name_H-M   'P 1'
#
loop_
_entity.id
_entity.type
_entity.pdbx_description
1 polymer ?
#
loop_
_entity_poly.entity_id
_entity_poly.type
_entity_poly.pdbx_seq_one_letter_code
_entity_poly.pdbx_strand_id
1 'polypeptide(L)'
;MSYDRYEILYLLRNAPAQTLDTNDHESGSSANNAFTECLNWARKHWRSVQIKKLSSYPYNSEIRRSDQTFCSVCLENFEFKQTVRKLGCSHEFHSQCVDKWLILKPTCPLCRAPL
;
A
#
# COMPACT_ATOMS: atom_id res chain seq x y z
N MET A 1 0.06 20.19 7.61
CA MET A 1 -1.26 20.30 6.93
C MET A 1 -1.45 19.01 6.15
N SER A 2 -2.44 18.19 6.49
CA SER A 2 -2.72 16.93 5.79
C SER A 2 -3.78 17.17 4.73
N TYR A 3 -3.38 17.21 3.46
CA TYR A 3 -4.33 17.29 2.35
C TYR A 3 -5.10 15.97 2.25
N ASP A 4 -6.41 16.07 2.07
CA ASP A 4 -7.25 14.89 1.89
C ASP A 4 -7.14 14.33 0.47
N ARG A 5 -7.82 13.20 0.22
CA ARG A 5 -7.79 12.52 -1.07
C ARG A 5 -8.29 13.41 -2.21
N TYR A 6 -9.30 14.24 -1.97
CA TYR A 6 -9.89 15.12 -2.98
C TYR A 6 -9.01 16.33 -3.24
N GLU A 7 -8.39 16.89 -2.20
CA GLU A 7 -7.44 18.00 -2.34
C GLU A 7 -6.20 17.60 -3.12
N ILE A 8 -5.64 16.42 -2.87
CA ILE A 8 -4.49 15.91 -3.65
C ILE A 8 -4.88 15.71 -5.11
N LEU A 9 -6.07 15.13 -5.38
CA LEU A 9 -6.55 14.94 -6.75
C LEU A 9 -6.85 16.28 -7.45
N TYR A 10 -7.36 17.27 -6.72
CA TYR A 10 -7.63 18.61 -7.23
C TYR A 10 -6.33 19.35 -7.58
N LEU A 11 -5.33 19.31 -6.70
CA LEU A 11 -4.02 19.91 -6.94
C LEU A 11 -3.31 19.25 -8.13
N LEU A 12 -3.42 17.93 -8.29
CA LEU A 12 -2.88 17.22 -9.45
C LEU A 12 -3.63 17.53 -10.75
N ARG A 13 -4.95 17.74 -10.68
CA ARG A 13 -5.77 18.12 -11.85
C ARG A 13 -5.50 19.54 -12.33
N ASN A 14 -5.18 20.45 -11.41
CA ASN A 14 -5.05 21.88 -11.69
C ASN A 14 -3.60 22.38 -11.63
N ALA A 15 -2.61 21.48 -11.50
CA ALA A 15 -1.21 21.84 -11.56
C ALA A 15 -0.90 22.41 -12.96
N PRO A 16 -0.32 23.61 -13.07
CA PRO A 16 0.04 24.17 -14.36
C PRO A 16 1.03 23.23 -15.04
N ALA A 17 0.74 22.83 -16.28
CA ALA A 17 1.68 22.12 -17.12
C ALA A 17 2.88 23.07 -17.33
N GLN A 18 3.98 22.85 -16.61
CA GLN A 18 5.23 23.53 -16.90
C GLN A 18 5.73 22.94 -18.23
N THR A 19 5.45 23.67 -19.30
CA THR A 19 6.07 23.47 -20.61
C THR A 19 7.56 23.73 -20.42
N LEU A 20 8.35 22.66 -20.33
CA LEU A 20 9.76 22.75 -20.66
C LEU A 20 9.82 22.90 -22.18
N ASP A 21 10.17 24.10 -22.61
CA ASP A 21 10.38 24.44 -24.01
C ASP A 21 11.52 23.59 -24.56
N THR A 22 11.19 22.56 -25.33
CA THR A 22 12.07 22.03 -26.37
C THR A 22 11.23 21.80 -27.61
N ASN A 23 11.43 22.67 -28.61
CA ASN A 23 11.07 22.41 -30.00
C ASN A 23 11.65 21.04 -30.39
N ASP A 24 10.80 20.10 -30.81
CA ASP A 24 11.06 19.20 -31.93
C ASP A 24 9.78 18.44 -32.31
N HIS A 25 9.63 18.24 -33.61
CA HIS A 25 8.54 17.59 -34.29
C HIS A 25 8.47 16.09 -33.96
N GLU A 26 7.23 15.58 -33.80
CA GLU A 26 6.74 14.21 -34.11
C GLU A 26 6.05 13.45 -32.96
N SER A 27 4.84 13.01 -33.30
CA SER A 27 4.11 11.85 -32.78
C SER A 27 3.55 11.90 -31.35
N GLY A 28 2.22 11.88 -31.28
CA GLY A 28 1.46 11.72 -30.04
C GLY A 28 1.71 10.37 -29.33
N SER A 29 1.43 10.39 -28.01
CA SER A 29 1.35 9.27 -27.05
C SER A 29 2.42 9.16 -25.94
N SER A 30 3.15 10.23 -25.61
CA SER A 30 4.14 10.19 -24.50
C SER A 30 3.66 10.82 -23.18
N ALA A 31 2.91 11.93 -23.23
CA ALA A 31 2.50 12.69 -22.03
C ALA A 31 1.56 11.93 -21.07
N ASN A 32 0.77 10.98 -21.60
CA ASN A 32 -0.13 10.15 -20.80
C ASN A 32 0.64 9.19 -19.88
N ASN A 33 1.87 8.81 -20.24
CA ASN A 33 2.69 7.89 -19.45
C ASN A 33 3.27 8.59 -18.22
N ALA A 34 3.81 9.80 -18.37
CA ALA A 34 4.36 10.55 -17.23
C ALA A 34 3.28 10.90 -16.17
N PHE A 35 2.08 11.29 -16.60
CA PHE A 35 0.96 11.56 -15.70
C PHE A 35 0.47 10.29 -14.98
N THR A 36 0.32 9.18 -15.72
CA THR A 36 -0.09 7.90 -15.12
C THR A 36 0.98 7.31 -14.20
N GLU A 37 2.26 7.48 -14.52
CA GLU A 37 3.39 7.10 -13.67
C GLU A 37 3.44 7.91 -12.37
N CYS A 38 3.25 9.23 -12.44
CA CYS A 38 3.18 10.09 -11.25
C CYS A 38 1.99 9.73 -10.36
N LEU A 39 0.81 9.49 -10.96
CA LEU A 39 -0.37 9.00 -10.24
C LEU A 39 -0.15 7.61 -9.63
N ASN A 40 0.53 6.71 -10.33
CA ASN A 40 0.86 5.38 -9.84
C ASN A 40 1.87 5.45 -8.69
N TRP A 41 2.87 6.33 -8.77
CA TRP A 41 3.81 6.60 -7.69
C TRP A 41 3.09 7.19 -6.47
N ALA A 42 2.28 8.23 -6.65
CA ALA A 42 1.48 8.85 -5.59
C ALA A 42 0.52 7.85 -4.94
N ARG A 43 -0.13 6.99 -5.73
CA ARG A 43 -1.01 5.92 -5.23
C ARG A 43 -0.24 4.87 -4.44
N LYS A 44 0.93 4.44 -4.91
CA LYS A 44 1.79 3.48 -4.19
C LYS A 44 2.31 4.08 -2.88
N HIS A 45 2.72 5.34 -2.91
CA HIS A 45 3.22 6.07 -1.75
C HIS A 45 2.11 6.26 -0.70
N TRP A 46 0.92 6.67 -1.13
CA TRP A 46 -0.22 6.87 -0.22
C TRP A 46 -0.71 5.57 0.39
N ARG A 47 -0.69 4.46 -0.37
CA ARG A 47 -1.05 3.12 0.17
C ARG A 47 -0.09 2.65 1.25
N SER A 48 1.22 2.87 1.09
CA SER A 48 2.20 2.56 2.14
C SER A 48 1.88 3.27 3.46
N VAL A 49 1.46 4.54 3.40
CA VAL A 49 1.06 5.32 4.58
C VAL A 49 -0.21 4.75 5.23
N GLN A 50 -1.23 4.38 4.45
CA GLN A 50 -2.47 3.83 5.01
C GLN A 50 -2.29 2.41 5.58
N ILE A 51 -1.49 1.56 4.93
CA ILE A 51 -1.21 0.19 5.39
C ILE A 51 -0.56 0.21 6.78
N LYS A 52 0.37 1.15 7.02
CA LYS A 52 1.01 1.30 8.32
C LYS A 52 0.05 1.65 9.46
N LYS A 53 -1.14 2.19 9.18
CA LYS A 53 -2.17 2.49 10.19
C LYS A 53 -3.03 1.29 10.58
N LEU A 54 -2.95 0.18 9.84
CA LEU A 54 -3.71 -1.03 10.16
C LEU A 54 -3.25 -1.62 11.48
N SER A 55 -4.14 -2.38 12.12
CA SER A 55 -3.86 -3.02 13.40
C SER A 55 -2.64 -3.93 13.31
N SER A 56 -1.67 -3.71 14.20
CA SER A 56 -0.48 -4.53 14.33
C SER A 56 -0.04 -4.62 15.78
N TYR A 57 0.58 -5.73 16.15
CA TYR A 57 1.06 -5.97 17.52
C TYR A 57 2.27 -6.90 17.53
N PRO A 58 3.11 -6.85 18.57
CA PRO A 58 4.14 -7.86 18.78
C PRO A 58 3.49 -9.21 19.12
N TYR A 59 3.91 -10.25 18.42
CA TYR A 59 3.49 -11.62 18.70
C TYR A 59 4.04 -12.09 20.04
N ASN A 60 3.19 -12.76 20.81
CA ASN A 60 3.58 -13.46 22.03
C ASN A 60 2.79 -14.77 22.08
N SER A 61 3.48 -15.91 22.04
CA SER A 61 2.87 -17.24 22.12
C SER A 61 2.14 -17.50 23.44
N GLU A 62 2.50 -16.79 24.51
CA GLU A 62 1.84 -16.89 25.81
C GLU A 62 0.50 -16.12 25.85
N ILE A 63 0.33 -15.13 24.98
CA ILE A 63 -0.87 -14.30 24.90
C ILE A 63 -1.61 -14.63 23.60
N ARG A 64 -2.50 -15.61 23.65
CA ARG A 64 -3.31 -16.01 22.49
C ARG A 64 -4.32 -14.91 22.11
N ARG A 65 -4.02 -14.16 21.05
CA ARG A 65 -4.96 -13.22 20.39
C ARG A 65 -5.73 -13.84 19.23
N SER A 66 -5.28 -15.00 18.76
CA SER A 66 -5.76 -15.74 17.60
C SER A 66 -5.22 -17.16 17.62
N ASP A 67 -5.88 -18.06 16.89
CA ASP A 67 -5.44 -19.44 16.70
C ASP A 67 -4.38 -19.58 15.58
N GLN A 68 -4.12 -18.51 14.82
CA GLN A 68 -3.12 -18.54 13.76
C GLN A 68 -1.70 -18.40 14.32
N THR A 69 -0.83 -19.37 14.02
CA THR A 69 0.54 -19.46 14.58
C THR A 69 1.65 -19.32 13.53
N PHE A 70 1.28 -19.12 12.26
CA PHE A 70 2.23 -18.97 11.15
C PHE A 70 1.71 -17.98 10.10
N CYS A 71 2.65 -17.42 9.34
CA CYS A 71 2.35 -16.52 8.24
C CYS A 71 2.21 -17.33 6.94
N SER A 72 1.03 -17.30 6.32
CA SER A 72 0.81 -18.00 5.04
C SER A 72 1.48 -17.34 3.82
N VAL A 73 2.15 -16.19 3.99
CA VAL A 73 2.89 -15.52 2.90
C VAL A 73 4.33 -16.02 2.82
N CYS A 74 5.04 -16.13 3.94
CA CYS A 74 6.41 -16.70 3.96
C CYS A 74 6.45 -18.17 4.39
N LEU A 75 5.32 -18.73 4.85
CA LEU A 75 5.19 -20.11 5.34
C LEU A 75 6.01 -20.40 6.62
N GLU A 76 6.40 -19.35 7.36
CA GLU A 76 7.14 -19.47 8.61
C GLU A 76 6.23 -19.21 9.82
N ASN A 77 6.57 -19.82 10.96
CA ASN A 77 5.91 -19.56 12.24
C ASN A 77 6.12 -18.12 12.71
N PHE A 78 5.18 -17.63 13.52
CA PHE A 78 5.39 -16.38 14.25
C PHE A 78 6.34 -16.61 15.43
N GLU A 79 7.33 -15.73 15.57
CA GLU A 79 8.27 -15.75 16.70
C GLU A 79 7.98 -14.60 17.67
N PHE A 80 8.42 -14.76 18.92
CA PHE A 80 8.23 -13.78 19.97
C PHE A 80 8.74 -12.39 19.55
N LYS A 81 7.93 -11.35 19.83
CA LYS A 81 8.16 -9.94 19.48
C LYS A 81 8.15 -9.61 17.97
N GLN A 82 7.98 -10.56 17.06
CA GLN A 82 7.77 -10.23 15.66
C GLN A 82 6.45 -9.46 15.48
N THR A 83 6.46 -8.42 14.65
CA THR A 83 5.26 -7.61 14.41
C THR A 83 4.30 -8.36 13.49
N VAL A 84 3.15 -8.72 14.03
CA VAL A 84 2.02 -9.31 13.31
C VAL A 84 1.04 -8.21 12.94
N ARG A 85 0.57 -8.23 11.70
CA ARG A 85 -0.52 -7.38 11.21
C ARG A 85 -1.79 -8.21 11.11
N LYS A 86 -2.88 -7.67 11.66
CA LYS A 86 -4.22 -8.24 11.59
C LYS A 86 -5.07 -7.39 10.65
N LEU A 87 -5.66 -8.03 9.64
CA LEU A 87 -6.57 -7.37 8.69
C LEU A 87 -8.01 -7.32 9.23
N GLY A 88 -8.88 -6.51 8.61
CA GLY A 88 -10.30 -6.42 8.99
C GLY A 88 -11.07 -7.75 8.86
N CYS A 89 -10.59 -8.66 8.01
CA CYS A 89 -11.09 -10.03 7.89
C CYS A 89 -10.50 -11.01 8.93
N SER A 90 -9.81 -10.51 9.95
CA SER A 90 -9.20 -11.27 11.06
C SER A 90 -8.01 -12.17 10.72
N HIS A 91 -7.60 -12.28 9.46
CA HIS A 91 -6.37 -13.00 9.08
C HIS A 91 -5.10 -12.26 9.51
N GLU A 92 -4.09 -13.02 9.92
CA GLU A 92 -2.86 -12.52 10.53
C GLU A 92 -1.63 -12.89 9.70
N PHE A 93 -0.66 -11.99 9.63
CA PHE A 93 0.57 -12.15 8.85
C PHE A 93 1.71 -11.39 9.51
N HIS A 94 2.97 -11.70 9.19
CA HIS A 94 4.03 -10.74 9.51
C HIS A 94 3.72 -9.43 8.81
N SER A 95 3.84 -8.31 9.53
CA SER A 95 3.61 -6.98 8.97
C SER A 95 4.42 -6.79 7.69
N GLN A 96 5.71 -7.16 7.71
CA GLN A 96 6.59 -7.01 6.54
C GLN A 96 6.16 -7.84 5.33
N CYS A 97 5.59 -9.04 5.55
CA CYS A 97 5.15 -9.92 4.49
C CYS A 97 3.89 -9.39 3.83
N VAL A 98 2.87 -9.07 4.64
CA VAL A 98 1.58 -8.62 4.10
C VAL A 98 1.65 -7.17 3.59
N ASP A 99 2.49 -6.30 4.15
CA ASP A 99 2.62 -4.91 3.68
C ASP A 99 3.07 -4.85 2.22
N LYS A 100 4.04 -5.70 1.84
CA LYS A 100 4.51 -5.84 0.45
C LYS A 100 3.36 -6.25 -0.48
N TRP A 101 2.52 -7.19 -0.02
CA TRP A 101 1.35 -7.63 -0.78
C TRP A 101 0.32 -6.49 -0.95
N LEU A 102 -0.03 -5.81 0.15
CA LEU A 102 -1.10 -4.81 0.20
C LEU A 102 -0.79 -3.54 -0.59
N ILE A 103 0.50 -3.22 -0.77
CA ILE A 103 0.96 -2.15 -1.66
C ILE A 103 0.51 -2.42 -3.10
N LEU A 104 0.59 -3.68 -3.54
CA LEU A 104 0.23 -4.10 -4.90
C LEU A 104 -1.28 -4.39 -4.98
N LYS A 105 -1.79 -5.27 -4.12
CA LYS A 105 -3.17 -5.75 -4.13
C LYS A 105 -3.80 -5.53 -2.75
N PRO A 106 -4.79 -4.63 -2.60
CA PRO A 106 -5.33 -4.26 -1.28
C PRO A 106 -6.39 -5.27 -0.86
N THR A 107 -6.04 -6.56 -0.87
CA THR A 107 -6.91 -7.68 -0.56
C THR A 107 -6.17 -8.70 0.29
N CYS A 108 -6.90 -9.41 1.14
CA CYS A 108 -6.34 -10.47 1.96
C CYS A 108 -5.75 -11.61 1.09
N PRO A 109 -4.50 -12.05 1.32
CA PRO A 109 -3.92 -13.21 0.62
C PRO A 109 -4.70 -14.51 0.78
N LEU A 110 -5.42 -14.68 1.91
CA LEU A 110 -6.16 -15.90 2.23
C LEU A 110 -7.59 -15.91 1.68
N CYS A 111 -8.39 -14.90 2.00
CA CYS A 111 -9.81 -14.88 1.66
C CYS A 111 -10.19 -13.88 0.57
N ARG A 112 -9.23 -13.10 0.04
CA ARG A 112 -9.45 -12.04 -0.96
C ARG A 112 -10.39 -10.92 -0.55
N ALA A 113 -10.82 -10.86 0.72
CA ALA A 113 -11.58 -9.75 1.26
C ALA A 113 -10.80 -8.43 1.06
N PRO A 114 -11.48 -7.32 0.71
CA PRO A 114 -10.85 -6.02 0.61
C PRO A 114 -10.30 -5.56 1.96
N LEU A 115 -9.26 -4.73 1.89
CA LEU A 115 -8.66 -4.06 3.05
C LEU A 115 -9.61 -3.06 3.71
#